data_AF-A0A954HRR0-F1
#
_entry.id   AF-A0A954HRR0-F1
#
_cell.length_a   1.000
_cell.length_b   1.000
_cell.length_c   1.000
_cell.angle_alpha   90.00
_cell.angle_beta   90.00
_cell.angle_gamma   90.00
#
_symmetry.space_group_name_H-M   'P 1'
#
loop_
_entity.id
_entity.type
_entity.pdbx_description
1 polymer ?
#
loop_
_entity_poly.entity_id
_entity_poly.type
_entity_poly.pdbx_seq_one_letter_code
_entity_poly.pdbx_strand_id
1 'polypeptide(L)'
;MGFLKKFLKSNYRDGEAPRGISSFRNLSEQQLEEHMNVARYGDFMLTDAVRPSYGLEVVPVTGYRHEWYVDPESGARIPVLMSAVSRERLFDTFLSLLDLLGESVDVVLETSHDKSNGEHTDLYREQIDMPVLQSILYDFEDLLLDDGCCGIAVLNPRKPMEVQLDEHKLLFIYGHDNSEYELALGDHRVPCRESMRFITEAEHVHSSSDEFQERFEQLCYQLGIDD
;
A
#
# COMPACT_ATOMS: atom_id res chain seq x y z
N MET A 1 -16.35 -4.69 20.77
CA MET A 1 -15.54 -3.77 19.95
C MET A 1 -14.19 -4.46 19.73
N GLY A 2 -13.92 -4.89 18.50
CA GLY A 2 -12.86 -5.85 18.17
C GLY A 2 -11.45 -5.27 18.31
N PHE A 3 -10.52 -6.13 18.72
CA PHE A 3 -9.08 -5.85 18.86
C PHE A 3 -8.48 -5.22 17.59
N LEU A 4 -8.91 -5.66 16.40
CA LEU A 4 -8.46 -5.10 15.11
C LEU A 4 -8.94 -3.67 14.84
N LYS A 5 -10.12 -3.25 15.32
CA LYS A 5 -10.58 -1.86 15.13
C LYS A 5 -9.72 -0.81 15.85
N LYS A 6 -9.03 -1.22 16.93
CA LYS A 6 -8.05 -0.36 17.61
C LYS A 6 -6.67 -0.43 16.95
N PHE A 7 -6.32 -1.61 16.44
CA PHE A 7 -5.11 -1.86 15.66
C PHE A 7 -4.99 -0.91 14.45
N LEU A 8 -6.08 -0.74 13.70
CA LEU A 8 -6.15 0.14 12.52
C LEU A 8 -5.83 1.61 12.82
N LYS A 9 -6.28 2.14 13.98
CA LYS A 9 -5.94 3.51 14.40
C LYS A 9 -4.44 3.73 14.62
N SER A 10 -3.67 2.65 14.79
CA SER A 10 -2.27 2.70 15.18
C SER A 10 -1.29 2.30 14.07
N ASN A 11 -1.75 1.75 12.94
CA ASN A 11 -0.91 1.25 11.85
C ASN A 11 -0.04 2.33 11.17
N TYR A 12 -0.19 3.59 11.54
CA TYR A 12 0.40 4.71 10.84
C TYR A 12 1.66 5.21 11.52
N ARG A 13 2.79 4.72 11.04
CA ARG A 13 4.01 5.51 11.06
C ARG A 13 4.65 5.46 9.70
N ASP A 14 4.59 6.61 9.03
CA ASP A 14 5.69 7.12 8.22
C ASP A 14 7.01 6.58 8.77
N GLY A 15 7.76 5.87 7.92
CA GLY A 15 9.19 5.79 8.13
C GLY A 15 9.67 7.23 8.19
N GLU A 16 10.09 7.70 9.38
CA GLU A 16 10.61 9.06 9.55
C GLU A 16 11.65 9.29 8.45
N ALA A 17 11.31 10.12 7.45
CA ALA A 17 12.26 10.53 6.45
C ALA A 17 13.48 11.08 7.19
N PRO A 18 14.71 10.61 6.90
CA PRO A 18 15.87 11.11 7.59
C PRO A 18 15.91 12.62 7.43
N ARG A 19 16.11 13.35 8.53
CA ARG A 19 16.31 14.81 8.57
C ARG A 19 17.63 15.18 7.87
N GLY A 20 17.68 14.96 6.56
CA GLY A 20 18.73 15.33 5.64
C GLY A 20 18.27 16.49 4.76
N ILE A 21 19.21 17.13 4.08
CA ILE A 21 18.91 18.10 3.04
C ILE A 21 18.23 17.32 1.90
N SER A 22 16.94 17.58 1.67
CA SER A 22 16.16 16.92 0.61
C SER A 22 16.92 16.91 -0.72
N SER A 23 17.04 15.73 -1.32
CA SER A 23 17.78 15.52 -2.57
C SER A 23 17.15 16.26 -3.76
N PHE A 24 15.89 16.69 -3.63
CA PHE A 24 15.15 17.44 -4.64
C PHE A 24 15.41 18.95 -4.63
N ARG A 25 15.93 19.54 -3.54
CA ARG A 25 16.01 21.00 -3.36
C ARG A 25 16.93 21.74 -4.35
N ASN A 26 17.90 21.05 -4.95
CA ASN A 26 18.91 21.65 -5.82
C ASN A 26 18.73 21.28 -7.30
N LEU A 27 17.61 20.65 -7.67
CA LEU A 27 17.34 20.23 -9.05
C LEU A 27 16.71 21.37 -9.85
N SER A 28 17.07 21.48 -11.13
CA SER A 28 16.30 22.31 -12.06
C SER A 28 14.94 21.65 -12.38
N GLU A 29 13.98 22.44 -12.86
CA GLU A 29 12.67 21.92 -13.31
C GLU A 29 12.83 20.80 -14.34
N GLN A 30 13.75 20.97 -15.29
CA GLN A 30 14.04 19.95 -16.30
C GLN A 30 14.59 18.65 -15.69
N GLN A 31 15.51 18.74 -14.70
CA GLN A 31 16.05 17.56 -14.03
C GLN A 31 15.00 16.83 -13.20
N LEU A 32 14.09 17.58 -12.58
CA LEU A 32 12.97 17.01 -11.86
C LEU A 32 12.02 16.29 -12.82
N GLU A 33 11.63 16.93 -13.92
CA GLU A 33 10.76 16.33 -14.94
C GLU A 33 11.38 15.06 -15.55
N GLU A 34 12.67 15.09 -15.91
CA GLU A 34 13.39 13.91 -16.39
C GLU A 34 13.38 12.78 -15.36
N HIS A 35 13.56 13.08 -14.07
CA HIS A 35 13.50 12.09 -12.98
C HIS A 35 12.09 11.50 -12.80
N MET A 36 11.05 12.34 -12.84
CA MET A 36 9.66 11.89 -12.72
C MET A 36 9.25 10.97 -13.88
N ASN A 37 9.88 11.10 -15.06
CA ASN A 37 9.66 10.23 -16.22
C ASN A 37 10.36 8.85 -16.11
N VAL A 38 11.23 8.64 -15.13
CA VAL A 38 11.89 7.34 -14.92
C VAL A 38 10.99 6.43 -14.09
N ALA A 39 10.35 5.47 -14.75
CA ALA A 39 9.52 4.46 -14.07
C ALA A 39 10.22 3.08 -13.91
N ARG A 40 11.30 2.81 -14.66
CA ARG A 40 11.94 1.49 -14.69
C ARG A 40 13.31 1.47 -13.99
N TYR A 41 13.46 0.56 -13.04
CA TYR A 41 14.67 0.31 -12.26
C TYR A 41 15.09 -1.16 -12.41
N GLY A 42 15.96 -1.42 -13.39
CA GLY A 42 16.30 -2.80 -13.77
C GLY A 42 15.07 -3.55 -14.28
N ASP A 43 14.71 -4.63 -13.60
CA ASP A 43 13.52 -5.44 -13.91
C ASP A 43 12.25 -4.95 -13.18
N PHE A 44 12.36 -3.94 -12.31
CA PHE A 44 11.22 -3.38 -11.57
C PHE A 44 10.63 -2.17 -12.30
N MET A 45 9.31 -2.15 -12.43
CA MET A 45 8.54 -1.02 -12.94
C MET A 45 7.69 -0.44 -11.81
N LEU A 46 7.88 0.84 -11.52
CA LEU A 46 7.02 1.59 -10.61
C LEU A 46 5.67 1.89 -11.27
N THR A 47 4.66 2.08 -10.44
CA THR A 47 3.42 2.77 -10.82
C THR A 47 3.65 4.27 -10.88
N ASP A 48 2.65 5.06 -11.29
CA ASP A 48 2.77 6.52 -11.33
C ASP A 48 2.60 7.19 -9.97
N ALA A 49 2.20 6.43 -8.95
CA ALA A 49 1.90 6.93 -7.61
C ALA A 49 3.13 7.44 -6.82
N VAL A 50 4.30 6.84 -7.02
CA VAL A 50 5.48 7.12 -6.17
C VAL A 50 6.74 7.25 -7.01
N ARG A 51 7.62 8.17 -6.62
CA ARG A 51 8.98 8.28 -7.18
C ARG A 51 10.02 8.27 -6.06
N PRO A 52 11.11 7.48 -6.20
CA PRO A 52 12.18 7.45 -5.21
C PRO A 52 12.95 8.78 -5.23
N SER A 53 13.75 9.01 -4.19
CA SER A 53 14.72 10.11 -4.14
C SER A 53 15.60 10.18 -5.38
N TYR A 54 16.01 11.39 -5.73
CA TYR A 54 16.96 11.62 -6.82
C TYR A 54 18.31 10.92 -6.57
N GLY A 55 18.71 10.79 -5.30
CA GLY A 55 19.94 10.09 -4.90
C GLY A 55 19.90 8.57 -5.08
N LEU A 56 18.71 7.98 -5.31
CA LEU A 56 18.49 6.54 -5.47
C LEU A 56 19.14 5.70 -4.35
N GLU A 57 18.98 6.15 -3.10
CA GLU A 57 19.52 5.45 -1.94
C GLU A 57 18.96 4.03 -1.79
N VAL A 58 17.70 3.85 -2.20
CA VAL A 58 17.03 2.55 -2.34
C VAL A 58 16.57 2.40 -3.78
N VAL A 59 17.00 1.31 -4.41
CA VAL A 59 16.57 0.93 -5.76
C VAL A 59 15.44 -0.11 -5.62
N PRO A 60 14.22 0.17 -6.13
CA PRO A 60 13.09 -0.75 -6.04
C PRO A 60 13.39 -2.11 -6.68
N VAL A 61 12.99 -3.19 -6.02
CA VAL A 61 13.11 -4.56 -6.52
C VAL A 61 11.92 -5.39 -6.07
N THR A 62 11.51 -6.37 -6.89
CA THR A 62 10.42 -7.27 -6.53
C THR A 62 10.88 -8.27 -5.48
N GLY A 63 10.09 -8.42 -4.43
CA GLY A 63 10.31 -9.40 -3.37
C GLY A 63 9.50 -9.06 -2.13
N TYR A 64 9.55 -9.96 -1.15
CA TYR A 64 9.00 -9.73 0.18
C TYR A 64 10.04 -10.04 1.25
N ARG A 65 9.86 -9.46 2.44
CA ARG A 65 10.62 -9.84 3.64
C ARG A 65 9.70 -9.97 4.84
N HIS A 66 10.19 -10.67 5.85
CA HIS A 66 9.51 -10.79 7.12
C HIS A 66 9.80 -9.60 8.02
N GLU A 67 8.73 -9.04 8.58
CA GLU A 67 8.79 -7.95 9.54
C GLU A 67 7.93 -8.23 10.77
N TRP A 68 8.10 -7.38 11.77
CA TRP A 68 7.26 -7.39 12.96
C TRP A 68 6.70 -6.00 13.20
N TYR A 69 5.37 -5.90 13.20
CA TYR A 69 4.70 -4.75 13.75
C TYR A 69 4.57 -4.90 15.26
N VAL A 70 4.84 -3.82 16.01
CA VAL A 70 4.68 -3.79 17.46
C VAL A 70 3.59 -2.78 17.78
N ASP A 71 2.45 -3.26 18.26
CA ASP A 71 1.34 -2.42 18.66
C ASP A 71 1.76 -1.53 19.84
N PRO A 72 1.72 -0.20 19.72
CA PRO A 72 2.23 0.71 20.75
C PRO A 72 1.33 0.76 21.99
N GLU A 73 0.04 0.43 21.87
CA GLU A 73 -0.87 0.41 23.02
C GLU A 73 -0.71 -0.86 23.88
N SER A 74 -0.70 -2.03 23.24
CA SER A 74 -0.69 -3.33 23.92
C SER A 74 0.69 -3.99 23.99
N GLY A 75 1.65 -3.53 23.18
CA GLY A 75 2.94 -4.19 23.00
C GLY A 75 2.87 -5.51 22.22
N ALA A 76 1.71 -5.84 21.63
CA ALA A 76 1.55 -7.07 20.86
C ALA A 76 2.45 -7.04 19.63
N ARG A 77 3.11 -8.17 19.35
CA ARG A 77 3.96 -8.34 18.17
C ARG A 77 3.21 -9.14 17.12
N ILE A 78 3.00 -8.54 15.97
CA ILE A 78 2.26 -9.14 14.86
C ILE A 78 3.25 -9.34 13.70
N PRO A 79 3.38 -10.58 13.18
CA PRO A 79 4.18 -10.83 12.00
C PRO A 79 3.59 -10.10 10.79
N VAL A 80 4.47 -9.60 9.94
CA VAL A 80 4.11 -8.88 8.72
C VAL A 80 4.92 -9.45 7.57
N LEU A 81 4.25 -9.76 6.45
CA LEU A 81 4.94 -9.88 5.17
C LEU A 81 4.87 -8.52 4.49
N MET A 82 6.02 -7.86 4.35
CA MET A 82 6.13 -6.61 3.60
C MET A 82 6.64 -6.94 2.20
N SER A 83 5.94 -6.51 1.16
CA SER A 83 6.22 -6.91 -0.22
C SER A 83 6.20 -5.73 -1.17
N ALA A 84 7.15 -5.72 -2.11
CA ALA A 84 7.16 -4.81 -3.25
C ALA A 84 6.99 -5.63 -4.52
N VAL A 85 6.04 -5.24 -5.36
CA VAL A 85 5.70 -5.94 -6.60
C VAL A 85 5.76 -4.96 -7.76
N SER A 86 6.33 -5.40 -8.88
CA SER A 86 6.39 -4.57 -10.08
C SER A 86 4.97 -4.30 -10.60
N ARG A 87 4.73 -3.09 -11.12
CA ARG A 87 3.40 -2.59 -11.56
C ARG A 87 2.59 -3.64 -12.31
N GLU A 88 3.20 -4.34 -13.26
CA GLU A 88 2.53 -5.30 -14.14
C GLU A 88 1.99 -6.56 -13.45
N ARG A 89 2.32 -6.79 -12.16
CA ARG A 89 1.78 -7.89 -11.35
C ARG A 89 1.15 -7.42 -10.04
N LEU A 90 1.32 -6.15 -9.68
CA LEU A 90 0.95 -5.65 -8.36
C LEU A 90 -0.53 -5.88 -8.07
N PHE A 91 -1.41 -5.54 -9.01
CA PHE A 91 -2.85 -5.69 -8.83
C PHE A 91 -3.30 -7.16 -8.76
N ASP A 92 -2.86 -8.00 -9.69
CA ASP A 92 -3.17 -9.44 -9.68
C ASP A 92 -2.65 -10.13 -8.40
N THR A 93 -1.47 -9.73 -7.92
CA THR A 93 -0.89 -10.22 -6.67
C THR A 93 -1.76 -9.81 -5.50
N PHE A 94 -2.16 -8.54 -5.43
CA PHE A 94 -3.05 -8.03 -4.38
C PHE A 94 -4.36 -8.82 -4.33
N LEU A 95 -5.05 -8.98 -5.45
CA LEU A 95 -6.32 -9.72 -5.51
C LEU A 95 -6.17 -11.18 -5.07
N SER A 96 -5.07 -11.84 -5.46
CA SER A 96 -4.81 -13.23 -5.05
C SER A 96 -4.54 -13.37 -3.55
N LEU A 97 -3.98 -12.33 -2.90
CA LEU A 97 -3.83 -12.32 -1.45
C LEU A 97 -5.18 -12.10 -0.75
N LEU A 98 -6.10 -11.34 -1.37
CA LEU A 98 -7.45 -11.13 -0.83
C LEU A 98 -8.25 -12.44 -0.79
N ASP A 99 -8.09 -13.32 -1.77
CA ASP A 99 -8.79 -14.63 -1.81
C ASP A 99 -8.59 -15.46 -0.54
N LEU A 100 -7.45 -15.29 0.14
CA LEU A 100 -7.11 -16.01 1.38
C LEU A 100 -7.85 -15.46 2.62
N LEU A 101 -8.36 -14.23 2.55
CA LEU A 101 -9.11 -13.61 3.65
C LEU A 101 -10.51 -14.23 3.83
N GLY A 102 -11.06 -14.93 2.82
CA GLY A 102 -12.35 -15.60 2.90
C GLY A 102 -13.52 -14.81 2.31
N GLU A 103 -14.74 -15.31 2.50
CA GLU A 103 -15.92 -14.90 1.70
C GLU A 103 -16.48 -13.52 2.05
N SER A 104 -16.30 -13.05 3.29
CA SER A 104 -16.84 -11.77 3.76
C SER A 104 -15.80 -11.03 4.60
N VAL A 105 -15.57 -9.78 4.25
CA VAL A 105 -14.49 -8.93 4.77
C VAL A 105 -15.00 -7.54 5.14
N ASP A 106 -14.23 -6.80 5.92
CA ASP A 106 -14.39 -5.36 6.01
C ASP A 106 -13.24 -4.67 5.25
N VAL A 107 -13.50 -3.45 4.81
CA VAL A 107 -12.59 -2.63 4.00
C VAL A 107 -12.39 -1.30 4.70
N VAL A 108 -11.15 -0.84 4.67
CA VAL A 108 -10.73 0.50 5.06
C VAL A 108 -10.08 1.14 3.85
N LEU A 109 -10.61 2.28 3.41
CA LEU A 109 -9.94 3.13 2.44
C LEU A 109 -9.20 4.24 3.17
N GLU A 110 -8.03 4.60 2.65
CA GLU A 110 -7.16 5.62 3.18
C GLU A 110 -6.93 6.66 2.09
N THR A 111 -7.05 7.94 2.44
CA THR A 111 -6.81 9.04 1.50
C THR A 111 -6.07 10.21 2.14
N SER A 112 -5.10 10.79 1.42
CA SER A 112 -4.40 12.03 1.79
C SER A 112 -4.79 13.26 0.94
N HIS A 113 -5.75 13.15 0.01
CA HIS A 113 -6.08 14.21 -0.95
C HIS A 113 -6.48 15.56 -0.32
N ASP A 114 -7.28 15.57 0.75
CA ASP A 114 -7.86 16.80 1.31
C ASP A 114 -7.00 17.49 2.40
N LYS A 115 -5.82 16.97 2.72
CA LYS A 115 -5.07 17.41 3.91
C LYS A 115 -3.62 17.78 3.60
N SER A 116 -3.32 19.07 3.77
CA SER A 116 -2.01 19.68 3.53
C SER A 116 -0.90 19.35 4.56
N ASN A 117 -1.16 18.47 5.53
CA ASN A 117 -0.27 18.18 6.66
C ASN A 117 0.09 16.69 6.84
N GLY A 118 -0.11 15.84 5.83
CA GLY A 118 0.17 14.39 5.97
C GLY A 118 -0.79 13.69 6.94
N GLU A 119 -1.98 14.25 7.13
CA GLU A 119 -3.06 13.54 7.82
C GLU A 119 -3.84 12.74 6.78
N HIS A 120 -4.10 11.47 7.03
CA HIS A 120 -4.98 10.65 6.20
C HIS A 120 -6.42 10.69 6.75
N THR A 121 -7.37 10.34 5.90
CA THR A 121 -8.77 10.08 6.27
C THR A 121 -9.06 8.61 6.04
N ASP A 122 -9.50 7.93 7.10
CA ASP A 122 -9.91 6.52 7.05
C ASP A 122 -11.41 6.42 6.85
N LEU A 123 -11.82 5.66 5.84
CA LEU A 123 -13.20 5.42 5.47
C LEU A 123 -13.52 3.93 5.54
N TYR A 124 -14.64 3.56 6.17
CA TYR A 124 -14.90 2.18 6.57
C TYR A 124 -16.13 1.60 5.87
N ARG A 125 -15.99 0.36 5.38
CA ARG A 125 -17.11 -0.47 4.90
C ARG A 125 -17.05 -1.85 5.54
N GLU A 126 -18.02 -2.19 6.37
CA GLU A 126 -18.08 -3.50 7.05
C GLU A 126 -18.94 -4.50 6.30
N GLN A 127 -18.56 -5.79 6.28
CA GLN A 127 -19.34 -6.89 5.73
C GLN A 127 -19.65 -6.71 4.23
N ILE A 128 -18.61 -6.74 3.41
CA ILE A 128 -18.71 -6.88 1.95
C ILE A 128 -18.34 -8.31 1.54
N ASP A 129 -19.07 -8.86 0.57
CA ASP A 129 -18.74 -10.16 -0.01
C ASP A 129 -17.51 -10.01 -0.92
N MET A 130 -16.54 -10.92 -0.79
CA MET A 130 -15.27 -10.86 -1.53
C MET A 130 -15.46 -10.71 -3.05
N PRO A 131 -16.36 -11.46 -3.73
CA PRO A 131 -16.55 -11.29 -5.18
C PRO A 131 -17.09 -9.90 -5.57
N VAL A 132 -17.91 -9.29 -4.71
CA VAL A 132 -18.42 -7.93 -4.93
C VAL A 132 -17.30 -6.92 -4.77
N LEU A 133 -16.50 -7.05 -3.70
CA LEU A 133 -15.32 -6.21 -3.48
C LEU A 133 -14.37 -6.29 -4.68
N GLN A 134 -13.94 -7.50 -5.07
CA GLN A 134 -13.01 -7.68 -6.20
C GLN A 134 -13.57 -7.10 -7.49
N SER A 135 -14.86 -7.29 -7.78
CA SER A 135 -15.50 -6.69 -8.96
C SER A 135 -15.41 -5.17 -8.95
N ILE A 136 -15.63 -4.53 -7.79
CA ILE A 136 -15.47 -3.09 -7.65
C ILE A 136 -14.00 -2.72 -7.85
N LEU A 137 -13.06 -3.37 -7.16
CA LEU A 137 -11.64 -3.04 -7.25
C LEU A 137 -11.09 -3.13 -8.68
N TYR A 138 -11.56 -4.07 -9.51
CA TYR A 138 -11.20 -4.16 -10.93
C TYR A 138 -11.55 -2.89 -11.72
N ASP A 139 -12.67 -2.23 -11.39
CA ASP A 139 -13.08 -0.98 -12.04
C ASP A 139 -12.25 0.24 -11.58
N PHE A 140 -11.39 0.08 -10.57
CA PHE A 140 -10.56 1.11 -9.95
C PHE A 140 -9.07 0.71 -9.87
N GLU A 141 -8.61 -0.19 -10.72
CA GLU A 141 -7.20 -0.64 -10.76
C GLU A 141 -6.22 0.52 -10.95
N ASP A 142 -6.47 1.40 -11.91
CA ASP A 142 -5.71 2.64 -12.15
C ASP A 142 -5.61 3.51 -10.90
N LEU A 143 -6.71 3.78 -10.19
CA LEU A 143 -6.70 4.54 -8.94
C LEU A 143 -5.81 3.84 -7.91
N LEU A 144 -6.03 2.55 -7.69
CA LEU A 144 -5.30 1.78 -6.68
C LEU A 144 -3.81 1.69 -6.97
N LEU A 145 -3.40 1.65 -8.25
CA LEU A 145 -2.01 1.55 -8.65
C LEU A 145 -1.32 2.91 -8.78
N ASP A 146 -1.97 3.90 -9.40
CA ASP A 146 -1.33 5.13 -9.88
C ASP A 146 -1.57 6.37 -9.04
N ASP A 147 -2.48 6.30 -8.07
CA ASP A 147 -2.68 7.41 -7.15
C ASP A 147 -1.83 7.27 -5.88
N GLY A 148 -0.88 8.17 -5.68
CA GLY A 148 -0.03 8.24 -4.49
C GLY A 148 -0.72 8.75 -3.23
N CYS A 149 -2.03 8.98 -3.27
CA CYS A 149 -2.83 9.40 -2.11
C CYS A 149 -3.83 8.34 -1.64
N CYS A 150 -4.00 7.23 -2.37
CA CYS A 150 -4.98 6.18 -2.06
C CYS A 150 -4.31 4.91 -1.53
N GLY A 151 -4.79 4.45 -0.37
CA GLY A 151 -4.52 3.14 0.21
C GLY A 151 -5.82 2.37 0.47
N ILE A 152 -5.70 1.05 0.58
CA ILE A 152 -6.79 0.14 0.94
C ILE A 152 -6.28 -0.98 1.85
N ALA A 153 -6.98 -1.20 2.95
CA ALA A 153 -6.83 -2.35 3.84
C ALA A 153 -8.09 -3.22 3.78
N VAL A 154 -7.92 -4.53 3.60
CA VAL A 154 -9.00 -5.51 3.60
C VAL A 154 -8.73 -6.53 4.69
N LEU A 155 -9.74 -6.78 5.51
CA LEU A 155 -9.57 -7.55 6.74
C LEU A 155 -10.70 -8.53 6.98
N ASN A 156 -10.36 -9.67 7.57
CA ASN A 156 -11.35 -10.67 7.93
C ASN A 156 -11.92 -10.36 9.33
N PRO A 157 -13.23 -10.09 9.50
CA PRO A 157 -13.79 -9.76 10.82
C PRO A 157 -13.76 -10.94 11.82
N ARG A 158 -13.52 -12.16 11.35
CA ARG A 158 -13.50 -13.41 12.14
C ARG A 158 -12.10 -13.97 12.37
N LYS A 159 -11.09 -13.53 11.62
CA LYS A 159 -9.68 -13.97 11.75
C LYS A 159 -8.77 -12.76 11.89
N PRO A 160 -7.70 -12.79 12.70
CA PRO A 160 -6.76 -11.69 12.81
C PRO A 160 -5.80 -11.64 11.61
N MET A 161 -6.37 -11.42 10.42
CA MET A 161 -5.66 -11.33 9.14
C MET A 161 -6.11 -10.08 8.39
N GLU A 162 -5.15 -9.36 7.83
CA GLU A 162 -5.34 -8.13 7.08
C GLU A 162 -4.35 -8.10 5.91
N VAL A 163 -4.83 -7.68 4.74
CA VAL A 163 -4.01 -7.42 3.55
C VAL A 163 -4.21 -5.95 3.18
N GLN A 164 -3.11 -5.23 3.05
CA GLN A 164 -3.10 -3.80 2.74
C GLN A 164 -2.30 -3.54 1.47
N LEU A 165 -2.82 -2.67 0.61
CA LEU A 165 -2.10 -1.97 -0.45
C LEU A 165 -2.05 -0.49 -0.03
N ASP A 166 -0.89 0.00 0.36
CA ASP A 166 -0.74 1.37 0.86
C ASP A 166 -0.54 2.40 -0.26
N GLU A 167 -0.47 3.68 0.10
CA GLU A 167 -0.18 4.77 -0.84
C GLU A 167 1.21 4.66 -1.49
N HIS A 168 2.14 3.93 -0.85
CA HIS A 168 3.46 3.63 -1.40
C HIS A 168 3.47 2.48 -2.40
N LYS A 169 2.31 1.86 -2.63
CA LYS A 169 2.12 0.70 -3.52
C LYS A 169 2.91 -0.51 -3.08
N LEU A 170 3.07 -0.63 -1.77
CA LEU A 170 3.60 -1.80 -1.08
C LEU A 170 2.43 -2.63 -0.55
N LEU A 171 2.65 -3.95 -0.54
CA LEU A 171 1.70 -4.90 0.01
C LEU A 171 2.13 -5.32 1.41
N PHE A 172 1.20 -5.26 2.35
CA PHE A 172 1.41 -5.74 3.71
C PHE A 172 0.40 -6.83 4.03
N ILE A 173 0.88 -7.92 4.63
CA ILE A 173 0.03 -8.98 5.17
C ILE A 173 0.31 -9.07 6.66
N TYR A 174 -0.67 -8.66 7.47
CA TYR A 174 -0.59 -8.73 8.93
C TYR A 174 -1.29 -10.00 9.40
N GLY A 175 -0.58 -10.81 10.18
CA GLY A 175 -1.16 -12.05 10.67
C GLY A 175 -0.15 -13.08 11.17
N HIS A 176 -0.66 -14.13 11.81
CA HIS A 176 0.16 -15.21 12.36
C HIS A 176 0.26 -16.44 11.46
N ASP A 177 -0.59 -16.57 10.43
CA ASP A 177 -0.63 -17.72 9.53
C ASP A 177 -0.30 -17.29 8.10
N ASN A 178 1.00 -17.11 7.84
CA ASN A 178 1.48 -16.50 6.61
C ASN A 178 1.84 -17.51 5.52
N SER A 179 1.82 -18.82 5.80
CA SER A 179 2.33 -19.84 4.87
C SER A 179 1.59 -19.84 3.53
N GLU A 180 0.26 -19.67 3.54
CA GLU A 180 -0.55 -19.60 2.31
C GLU A 180 -0.28 -18.30 1.54
N TYR A 181 0.00 -17.20 2.25
CA TYR A 181 0.35 -15.91 1.65
C TYR A 181 1.74 -15.93 1.02
N GLU A 182 2.73 -16.57 1.66
CA GLU A 182 4.06 -16.78 1.09
C GLU A 182 3.99 -17.62 -0.20
N LEU A 183 3.13 -18.64 -0.22
CA LEU A 183 2.88 -19.43 -1.43
C LEU A 183 2.26 -18.58 -2.55
N ALA A 184 1.23 -17.78 -2.23
CA ALA A 184 0.62 -16.86 -3.19
C ALA A 184 1.63 -15.84 -3.76
N LEU A 185 2.48 -15.26 -2.91
CA LEU A 185 3.58 -14.39 -3.34
C LEU A 185 4.56 -15.14 -4.26
N GLY A 186 4.89 -16.39 -3.93
CA GLY A 186 5.72 -17.27 -4.76
C GLY A 186 5.14 -17.51 -6.16
N ASP A 187 3.83 -17.78 -6.26
CA ASP A 187 3.12 -18.00 -7.53
C ASP A 187 3.14 -16.75 -8.43
N HIS A 188 3.10 -15.56 -7.82
CA HIS A 188 3.26 -14.27 -8.49
C HIS A 188 4.72 -13.84 -8.75
N ARG A 189 5.67 -14.74 -8.47
CA ARG A 189 7.13 -14.54 -8.60
C ARG A 189 7.63 -13.36 -7.76
N VAL A 190 7.11 -13.23 -6.55
CA VAL A 190 7.58 -12.31 -5.52
C VAL A 190 8.45 -13.13 -4.54
N PRO A 191 9.77 -13.21 -4.75
CA PRO A 191 10.62 -14.08 -3.93
C PRO A 191 10.87 -13.49 -2.54
N CYS A 192 11.11 -14.35 -1.55
CA CYS A 192 11.62 -13.93 -0.26
C CYS A 192 13.02 -13.31 -0.41
N ARG A 193 13.21 -12.10 0.10
CA ARG A 193 14.46 -11.32 0.09
C ARG A 193 14.62 -10.60 1.42
N GLU A 194 15.04 -11.33 2.45
CA GLU A 194 15.14 -10.79 3.82
C GLU A 194 15.99 -9.52 3.95
N SER A 195 16.98 -9.32 3.08
CA SER A 195 17.87 -8.15 3.11
C SER A 195 17.45 -7.04 2.14
N MET A 196 16.29 -7.12 1.49
CA MET A 196 15.80 -6.05 0.62
C MET A 196 15.45 -4.81 1.44
N ARG A 197 15.45 -3.64 0.80
CA ARG A 197 14.96 -2.38 1.38
C ARG A 197 13.77 -1.90 0.56
N PHE A 198 12.84 -1.22 1.21
CA PHE A 198 11.66 -0.63 0.56
C PHE A 198 11.85 0.85 0.28
N ILE A 199 11.07 1.36 -0.69
CA ILE A 199 11.12 2.77 -1.08
C ILE A 199 10.86 3.72 0.09
N THR A 200 10.06 3.29 1.06
CA THR A 200 9.75 4.00 2.31
C THR A 200 10.93 4.12 3.27
N GLU A 201 12.02 3.37 3.07
CA GLU A 201 13.25 3.48 3.87
C GLU A 201 14.24 4.53 3.35
N ALA A 202 13.84 5.27 2.31
CA ALA A 202 14.56 6.42 1.80
C ALA A 202 13.58 7.56 1.50
N GLU A 203 14.12 8.76 1.24
CA GLU A 203 13.31 9.86 0.72
C GLU A 203 12.63 9.42 -0.60
N HIS A 204 11.35 9.79 -0.73
CA HIS A 204 10.50 9.54 -1.88
C HIS A 204 9.41 10.61 -1.93
N VAL A 205 8.67 10.67 -3.04
CA VAL A 205 7.55 11.58 -3.23
C VAL A 205 6.35 10.84 -3.78
N HIS A 206 5.15 11.27 -3.39
CA HIS A 206 3.89 10.81 -3.95
C HIS A 206 3.48 11.69 -5.12
N SER A 207 2.68 11.13 -6.02
CA SER A 207 2.09 11.80 -7.18
C SER A 207 0.62 11.45 -7.25
N SER A 208 -0.23 12.46 -7.40
CA SER A 208 -1.68 12.34 -7.47
C SER A 208 -2.23 13.43 -8.41
N SER A 209 -3.53 13.42 -8.67
CA SER A 209 -4.22 14.40 -9.51
C SER A 209 -5.68 14.59 -9.09
N ASP A 210 -6.29 15.71 -9.49
CA ASP A 210 -7.72 15.98 -9.24
C ASP A 210 -8.63 14.87 -9.84
N GLU A 211 -8.23 14.24 -10.95
CA GLU A 211 -8.95 13.11 -11.54
C GLU A 211 -8.94 11.89 -10.61
N PHE A 212 -7.83 11.64 -9.90
CA PHE A 212 -7.76 10.57 -8.91
C PHE A 212 -8.59 10.87 -7.67
N GLN A 213 -8.69 12.14 -7.26
CA GLN A 213 -9.60 12.54 -6.20
C GLN A 213 -11.06 12.23 -6.56
N GLU A 214 -11.50 12.60 -7.77
CA GLU A 214 -12.85 12.28 -8.25
C GLU A 214 -13.09 10.77 -8.36
N ARG A 215 -12.08 10.00 -8.83
CA ARG A 215 -12.14 8.53 -8.87
C ARG A 215 -12.25 7.93 -7.47
N PHE A 216 -11.56 8.49 -6.49
CA PHE A 216 -11.62 8.04 -5.10
C PHE A 216 -13.02 8.25 -4.50
N GLU A 217 -13.63 9.41 -4.74
CA GLU A 217 -15.02 9.68 -4.32
C GLU A 217 -16.01 8.68 -4.97
N GLN A 218 -15.80 8.35 -6.25
CA GLN A 218 -16.60 7.33 -6.95
C GLN A 218 -16.40 5.94 -6.33
N LEU A 219 -15.18 5.57 -5.95
CA LEU A 219 -14.91 4.30 -5.26
C LEU A 219 -15.65 4.23 -3.93
N CYS A 220 -15.60 5.30 -3.13
CA CYS A 220 -16.34 5.40 -1.87
C CYS A 220 -17.85 5.18 -2.09
N TYR A 221 -18.41 5.84 -3.10
CA TYR A 221 -19.82 5.68 -3.47
C TYR A 221 -20.16 4.23 -3.88
N GLN A 222 -19.33 3.58 -4.71
CA GLN A 222 -19.55 2.20 -5.14
C GLN A 222 -19.46 1.19 -3.98
N LEU A 223 -18.59 1.46 -3.00
CA LEU A 223 -18.50 0.64 -1.79
C LEU A 223 -19.63 0.91 -0.79
N GLY A 224 -20.43 1.96 -1.00
CA GLY A 224 -21.47 2.39 -0.07
C GLY A 224 -20.88 2.92 1.23
N ILE A 225 -19.76 3.63 1.13
CA ILE A 225 -19.16 4.40 2.22
C ILE A 225 -19.84 5.77 2.21
N ASP A 226 -20.59 6.08 3.25
CA ASP A 226 -21.20 7.40 3.48
C ASP A 226 -20.40 8.15 4.57
N ASP A 227 -20.30 9.48 4.44
CA ASP A 227 -19.67 10.40 5.42
C ASP A 227 -20.31 10.36 6.84
#